data_AF-A0A355SC05-F1
#
_entry.id   AF-A0A355SC05-F1
#
_cell.length_a   1.000
_cell.length_b   1.000
_cell.length_c   1.000
_cell.angle_alpha   90.00
_cell.angle_beta   90.00
_cell.angle_gamma   90.00
#
_symmetry.space_group_name_H-M   'P 1'
#
loop_
_entity.id
_entity.type
_entity.pdbx_description
1 polymer ?
#
loop_
_entity_poly.entity_id
_entity_poly.type
_entity_poly.pdbx_seq_one_letter_code
_entity_poly.pdbx_strand_id
1 'polypeptide(L)'
;MRLHPYLLFTALSLGLFLSTSTPGETPPEKGSDHKNSPENSTPLAKTEGPGAESRPSGSKKRKKKKQPARKPIAPQDYARWEQLNMGNRKMSHDGQWLAFDIRRVDGKSSLHLHKINDGKSKEQHVYSQGERPVFSNDSKWLSVTIGKSPEEKKKAKESKKPAGLGTTIHLRSLSDGKTTEFKNVVTLAFSHNSHFAAIEVIGKSAPPRPGTPPAPPARALLVRNLETGKDTTFGNVTKFAWSKKGSLLALVVDSPSISNALQLFDPSSETLRTLEVSDQDYAGLLWRKNSFDLASTRQMKFGDKEDISHTLLAFRNLDDSDKPTGDQTIYDHSKNLSFPLD
;
A
#
# COMPACT_ATOMS: atom_id res chain seq x y z
N MET A 1 -3.70 -23.80 -30.45
CA MET A 1 -2.67 -22.77 -30.19
C MET A 1 -3.38 -21.45 -29.96
N ARG A 2 -3.52 -21.01 -28.70
CA ARG A 2 -4.04 -19.68 -28.37
C ARG A 2 -2.90 -18.87 -27.78
N LEU A 3 -2.57 -17.75 -28.43
CA LEU A 3 -1.60 -16.77 -27.95
C LEU A 3 -2.35 -15.59 -27.31
N HIS A 4 -1.98 -15.27 -26.06
CA HIS A 4 -1.90 -13.92 -25.43
C HIS A 4 -3.22 -13.12 -25.27
N PRO A 5 -3.26 -11.97 -24.54
CA PRO A 5 -2.27 -11.33 -23.65
C PRO A 5 -2.82 -10.98 -22.23
N TYR A 6 -1.92 -10.86 -21.25
CA TYR A 6 -2.19 -10.18 -19.99
C TYR A 6 -1.96 -8.67 -20.17
N LEU A 7 -3.02 -7.86 -20.04
CA LEU A 7 -2.91 -6.40 -19.85
C LEU A 7 -3.27 -6.07 -18.39
N LEU A 8 -2.25 -5.71 -17.63
CA LEU A 8 -2.34 -5.24 -16.26
C LEU A 8 -2.76 -3.76 -16.28
N PHE A 9 -4.06 -3.46 -16.21
CA PHE A 9 -4.51 -2.08 -15.98
C PHE A 9 -4.35 -1.74 -14.49
N THR A 10 -3.35 -0.90 -14.21
CA THR A 10 -3.21 -0.23 -12.92
C THR A 10 -4.09 1.03 -12.95
N ALA A 11 -5.13 1.06 -12.11
CA ALA A 11 -5.95 2.25 -11.95
C ALA A 11 -5.17 3.30 -11.14
N LEU A 12 -4.61 4.29 -11.83
CA LEU A 12 -4.06 5.50 -11.23
C LEU A 12 -5.22 6.49 -11.02
N SER A 13 -5.48 6.86 -9.77
CA SER A 13 -6.46 7.89 -9.43
C SER A 13 -5.85 9.27 -9.73
N LEU A 14 -6.24 9.86 -10.86
CA LEU A 14 -5.87 11.22 -11.22
C LEU A 14 -6.93 12.19 -10.68
N GLY A 15 -6.60 12.92 -9.61
CA GLY A 15 -7.42 14.03 -9.13
C GLY A 15 -7.12 15.28 -9.93
N LEU A 16 -8.02 15.69 -10.83
CA LEU A 16 -7.99 17.02 -11.45
C LEU A 16 -8.62 18.04 -10.48
N PHE A 17 -7.83 19.03 -10.06
CA PHE A 17 -8.35 20.29 -9.54
C PHE A 17 -8.50 21.26 -10.72
N LEU A 18 -9.73 21.61 -11.08
CA LEU A 18 -10.00 22.76 -11.94
C LEU A 18 -10.13 24.01 -11.06
N SER A 19 -9.17 24.93 -11.18
CA SER A 19 -9.33 26.32 -10.75
C SER A 19 -9.65 27.16 -11.98
N THR A 20 -10.87 27.68 -12.07
CA THR A 20 -11.27 28.63 -13.12
C THR A 20 -10.79 30.03 -12.74
N SER A 21 -9.84 30.59 -13.48
CA SER A 21 -9.53 32.02 -13.45
C SER A 21 -10.10 32.68 -14.70
N THR A 22 -11.11 33.53 -14.53
CA THR A 22 -11.60 34.43 -15.58
C THR A 22 -10.67 35.65 -15.72
N PRO A 23 -10.40 36.14 -16.94
CA PRO A 23 -9.57 37.31 -17.20
C PRO A 23 -10.41 38.59 -17.40
N GLY A 24 -9.84 39.74 -17.03
CA GLY A 24 -10.35 41.09 -17.29
C GLY A 24 -9.89 42.02 -16.16
N GLU A 25 -9.45 43.25 -16.34
CA GLU A 25 -9.27 44.16 -17.48
C GLU A 25 -8.49 45.35 -16.86
N THR A 26 -7.47 45.91 -17.53
CA THR A 26 -6.79 47.16 -17.10
C THR A 26 -7.29 48.30 -17.99
N PRO A 27 -7.51 49.54 -17.49
CA PRO A 27 -6.46 50.59 -17.49
C PRO A 27 -6.69 51.76 -16.46
N PRO A 28 -6.01 52.93 -16.50
CA PRO A 28 -4.57 53.19 -16.46
C PRO A 28 -4.10 54.19 -15.36
N GLU A 29 -2.84 54.02 -14.96
CA GLU A 29 -1.71 54.98 -14.81
C GLU A 29 -1.91 56.49 -14.52
N LYS A 30 -1.21 56.95 -13.46
CA LYS A 30 -0.35 58.17 -13.34
C LYS A 30 0.33 58.11 -11.96
N GLY A 31 1.63 58.21 -11.72
CA GLY A 31 2.82 58.50 -12.52
C GLY A 31 3.94 58.98 -11.56
N SER A 32 5.19 58.91 -12.02
CA SER A 32 6.46 59.41 -11.46
C SER A 32 7.16 58.54 -10.40
N ASP A 33 8.23 57.81 -10.79
CA ASP A 33 9.63 58.26 -10.98
C ASP A 33 10.39 58.26 -9.62
N HIS A 34 11.59 57.70 -9.42
CA HIS A 34 12.74 57.54 -10.29
C HIS A 34 13.59 56.32 -9.90
N LYS A 35 14.34 55.88 -10.92
CA LYS A 35 15.30 54.78 -11.04
C LYS A 35 16.65 55.05 -10.34
N ASN A 36 17.36 53.93 -10.14
CA ASN A 36 18.82 53.70 -10.15
C ASN A 36 19.60 53.64 -8.82
N SER A 37 19.97 52.40 -8.45
CA SER A 37 21.24 52.02 -7.81
C SER A 37 22.43 52.21 -8.79
N PRO A 38 23.70 51.80 -8.50
CA PRO A 38 24.34 51.32 -7.25
C PRO A 38 25.77 51.90 -6.99
N GLU A 39 26.45 51.36 -5.96
CA GLU A 39 27.92 51.29 -5.73
C GLU A 39 28.72 52.60 -5.49
N ASN A 40 29.38 52.72 -4.33
CA ASN A 40 30.86 52.65 -4.19
C ASN A 40 31.38 52.93 -2.76
N SER A 41 32.35 52.09 -2.35
CA SER A 41 33.69 52.42 -1.78
C SER A 41 33.91 53.51 -0.72
N THR A 42 34.62 53.06 0.32
CA THR A 42 35.26 53.73 1.49
C THR A 42 36.13 54.97 1.12
N PRO A 43 36.50 55.88 2.07
CA PRO A 43 37.64 55.64 2.98
C PRO A 43 37.62 56.35 4.37
N LEU A 44 38.59 55.92 5.20
CA LEU A 44 39.02 56.43 6.51
C LEU A 44 39.18 57.96 6.62
N ALA A 45 38.90 58.50 7.83
CA ALA A 45 39.65 59.61 8.41
C ALA A 45 39.74 59.48 9.95
N LYS A 46 40.92 59.85 10.48
CA LYS A 46 41.43 59.78 11.87
C LYS A 46 40.99 60.99 12.71
N THR A 47 41.42 60.96 13.99
CA THR A 47 41.68 62.09 14.95
C THR A 47 40.55 62.22 15.99
N GLU A 48 40.71 62.25 17.33
CA GLU A 48 41.81 62.23 18.32
C GLU A 48 41.19 61.84 19.70
N GLY A 49 42.00 61.43 20.69
CA GLY A 49 41.59 61.13 22.08
C GLY A 49 41.38 62.40 22.95
N PRO A 50 41.39 62.36 24.31
CA PRO A 50 41.90 61.31 25.19
C PRO A 50 40.99 60.96 26.41
N GLY A 51 41.40 59.97 27.21
CA GLY A 51 40.77 59.67 28.50
C GLY A 51 41.25 58.34 29.07
N ALA A 52 42.48 58.33 29.59
CA ALA A 52 43.08 57.17 30.23
C ALA A 52 42.47 56.95 31.63
N GLU A 53 41.96 55.74 31.88
CA GLU A 53 41.88 55.20 33.23
C GLU A 53 42.36 53.74 33.22
N SER A 54 43.53 53.55 33.82
CA SER A 54 44.27 52.30 33.90
C SER A 54 43.87 51.49 35.13
N ARG A 55 43.53 50.21 34.96
CA ARG A 55 43.65 49.15 35.99
C ARG A 55 43.81 47.76 35.34
N PRO A 56 44.42 46.77 36.02
CA PRO A 56 45.58 46.06 35.49
C PRO A 56 45.28 44.81 34.64
N SER A 57 46.23 44.56 33.75
CA SER A 57 46.43 43.37 32.94
C SER A 57 46.42 42.08 33.77
N GLY A 58 45.32 41.32 33.67
CA GLY A 58 45.27 39.90 33.94
C GLY A 58 45.11 39.13 32.64
N SER A 59 46.17 39.02 31.83
CA SER A 59 46.15 38.23 30.60
C SER A 59 46.11 36.72 30.92
N LYS A 60 44.93 36.19 31.24
CA LYS A 60 44.67 34.76 31.11
C LYS A 60 44.71 34.43 29.61
N LYS A 61 45.83 33.89 29.13
CA LYS A 61 45.92 33.20 27.84
C LYS A 61 44.81 32.16 27.78
N ARG A 62 43.68 32.50 27.14
CA ARG A 62 42.67 31.53 26.71
C ARG A 62 43.37 30.60 25.72
N LYS A 63 43.74 29.40 26.19
CA LYS A 63 44.14 28.29 25.31
C LYS A 63 42.99 28.07 24.32
N LYS A 64 43.14 28.53 23.07
CA LYS A 64 42.29 28.09 21.95
C LYS A 64 42.43 26.56 21.88
N LYS A 65 41.41 25.82 22.31
CA LYS A 65 41.26 24.39 21.97
C LYS A 65 41.28 24.33 20.44
N LYS A 66 42.34 23.78 19.85
CA LYS A 66 42.37 23.41 18.43
C LYS A 66 41.20 22.46 18.22
N GLN A 67 40.16 22.92 17.52
CA GLN A 67 39.11 22.04 17.03
C GLN A 67 39.79 21.02 16.11
N PRO A 68 39.58 19.71 16.30
CA PRO A 68 40.15 18.72 15.41
C PRO A 68 39.65 19.00 13.98
N ALA A 69 40.58 18.99 13.02
CA ALA A 69 40.25 19.18 11.61
C ALA A 69 39.21 18.12 11.21
N ARG A 70 38.02 18.56 10.82
CA ARG A 70 36.95 17.66 10.36
C ARG A 70 37.41 17.00 9.08
N LYS A 71 37.41 15.66 9.04
CA LYS A 71 37.75 14.90 7.83
C LYS A 71 36.67 15.17 6.76
N PRO A 72 37.05 15.38 5.49
CA PRO A 72 36.08 15.40 4.40
C PRO A 72 35.32 14.06 4.34
N ILE A 73 34.03 14.13 3.99
CA ILE A 73 33.20 12.93 3.81
C ILE A 73 33.73 12.17 2.60
N ALA A 74 34.07 10.88 2.77
CA ALA A 74 34.50 10.02 1.67
C ALA A 74 33.29 9.28 1.07
N PRO A 75 33.37 8.79 -0.19
CA PRO A 75 32.29 8.00 -0.80
C PRO A 75 31.86 6.77 0.00
N GLN A 76 32.78 6.19 0.77
CA GLN A 76 32.50 5.05 1.66
C GLN A 76 31.58 5.43 2.84
N ASP A 77 31.58 6.71 3.24
CA ASP A 77 30.74 7.20 4.34
C ASP A 77 29.27 7.37 3.92
N TYR A 78 28.99 7.47 2.62
CA TYR A 78 27.63 7.63 2.09
C TYR A 78 26.72 6.46 2.46
N ALA A 79 27.27 5.26 2.64
CA ALA A 79 26.55 4.06 3.07
C ALA A 79 25.85 4.22 4.44
N ARG A 80 26.23 5.22 5.24
CA ARG A 80 25.65 5.51 6.55
C ARG A 80 24.47 6.48 6.49
N TRP A 81 24.21 7.09 5.33
CA TRP A 81 23.11 8.03 5.19
C TRP A 81 21.78 7.29 5.26
N GLU A 82 20.88 7.85 6.06
CA GLU A 82 19.57 7.30 6.35
C GLU A 82 18.49 8.16 5.72
N GLN A 83 17.49 7.48 5.17
CA GLN A 83 16.32 8.09 4.55
C GLN A 83 15.07 7.44 5.12
N LEU A 84 14.03 8.26 5.30
CA LEU A 84 12.70 7.79 5.66
C LEU A 84 11.86 7.67 4.39
N ASN A 85 11.24 6.51 4.14
CA ASN A 85 10.31 6.39 3.03
C ASN A 85 8.93 6.87 3.47
N MET A 86 8.47 7.95 2.85
CA MET A 86 7.12 8.50 3.02
C MET A 86 6.00 7.44 2.98
N GLY A 87 6.09 6.46 2.07
CA GLY A 87 5.05 5.44 1.90
C GLY A 87 4.94 4.46 3.07
N ASN A 88 6.03 4.27 3.83
CA ASN A 88 6.10 3.36 4.97
C ASN A 88 5.87 4.05 6.32
N ARG A 89 5.71 5.38 6.34
CA ARG A 89 5.31 6.12 7.53
C ARG A 89 3.82 5.96 7.74
N LYS A 90 3.43 5.18 8.74
CA LYS A 90 2.04 4.88 9.07
C LYS A 90 1.81 5.10 10.56
N MET A 91 0.63 5.64 10.86
CA MET A 91 0.12 5.74 12.22
C MET A 91 -1.10 4.83 12.33
N SER A 92 -1.31 4.24 13.50
CA SER A 92 -2.56 3.53 13.79
C SER A 92 -3.73 4.50 13.86
N HIS A 93 -4.95 3.98 13.70
CA HIS A 93 -6.17 4.79 13.67
C HIS A 93 -6.44 5.51 15.00
N ASP A 94 -5.98 4.94 16.11
CA ASP A 94 -6.05 5.54 17.46
C ASP A 94 -4.90 6.50 17.78
N GLY A 95 -3.91 6.65 16.89
CA GLY A 95 -2.74 7.49 17.12
C GLY A 95 -1.71 6.93 18.11
N GLN A 96 -1.90 5.73 18.65
CA GLN A 96 -1.03 5.15 19.69
C GLN A 96 0.19 4.41 19.14
N TRP A 97 0.21 4.11 17.84
CA TRP A 97 1.31 3.41 17.19
C TRP A 97 1.83 4.18 15.99
N LEU A 98 3.14 4.19 15.85
CA LEU A 98 3.84 4.78 14.72
C LEU A 98 4.80 3.74 14.13
N ALA A 99 4.64 3.46 12.85
CA ALA A 99 5.57 2.68 12.06
C ALA A 99 6.27 3.58 11.04
N PHE A 100 7.59 3.48 10.95
CA PHE A 100 8.38 4.17 9.92
C PHE A 100 9.61 3.34 9.58
N ASP A 101 10.10 3.44 8.35
CA ASP A 101 11.31 2.75 7.94
C ASP A 101 12.51 3.68 7.93
N ILE A 102 13.67 3.10 8.21
CA ILE A 102 14.98 3.70 8.00
C ILE A 102 15.63 2.90 6.87
N ARG A 103 15.93 3.57 5.77
CA ARG A 103 16.65 3.00 4.62
C ARG A 103 18.03 3.60 4.54
N ARG A 104 19.03 2.75 4.40
CA ARG A 104 20.41 3.15 4.17
C ARG A 104 20.79 3.01 2.70
N VAL A 105 21.75 3.83 2.28
CA VAL A 105 22.26 3.84 0.90
C VAL A 105 22.88 2.51 0.48
N ASP A 106 23.37 1.70 1.43
CA ASP A 106 23.88 0.34 1.18
C ASP A 106 22.79 -0.71 0.92
N GLY A 107 21.53 -0.30 0.88
CA GLY A 107 20.37 -1.16 0.63
C GLY A 107 19.85 -1.89 1.87
N LYS A 108 20.45 -1.66 3.05
CA LYS A 108 19.87 -2.13 4.32
C LYS A 108 18.71 -1.24 4.71
N SER A 109 17.63 -1.85 5.16
CA SER A 109 16.48 -1.15 5.71
C SER A 109 15.95 -1.86 6.93
N SER A 110 15.29 -1.10 7.79
CA SER A 110 14.56 -1.59 8.95
C SER A 110 13.27 -0.81 9.10
N LEU A 111 12.18 -1.49 9.45
CA LEU A 111 10.94 -0.85 9.87
C LEU A 111 10.89 -0.83 11.39
N HIS A 112 10.75 0.35 11.96
CA HIS A 112 10.65 0.59 13.39
C HIS A 112 9.19 0.76 13.78
N LEU A 113 8.74 0.01 14.78
CA LEU A 113 7.43 0.13 15.39
C LEU A 113 7.57 0.77 16.77
N HIS A 114 6.96 1.93 16.93
CA HIS A 114 6.97 2.70 18.16
C HIS A 114 5.56 2.78 18.74
N LYS A 115 5.47 2.75 20.07
CA LYS A 115 4.28 3.12 20.83
C LYS A 115 4.39 4.58 21.25
N ILE A 116 3.31 5.34 21.10
CA ILE A 116 3.22 6.75 21.46
C ILE A 116 2.39 6.86 22.74
N ASN A 117 3.01 7.38 23.79
CA ASN A 117 2.34 7.73 25.04
C ASN A 117 2.77 9.15 25.43
N ASP A 118 1.82 10.04 25.72
CA ASP A 118 2.07 11.42 26.19
C ASP A 118 3.09 12.19 25.33
N GLY A 119 2.95 12.08 23.99
CA GLY A 119 3.83 12.74 23.03
C GLY A 119 5.24 12.14 22.93
N LYS A 120 5.55 11.07 23.66
CA LYS A 120 6.84 10.36 23.61
C LYS A 120 6.70 9.06 22.83
N SER A 121 7.60 8.86 21.87
CA SER A 121 7.67 7.59 21.13
C SER A 121 8.65 6.63 21.83
N LYS A 122 8.23 5.40 22.07
CA LYS A 122 9.09 4.32 22.58
C LYS A 122 9.13 3.17 21.58
N GLU A 123 10.31 2.83 21.09
CA GLU A 123 10.51 1.67 20.21
C GLU A 123 10.04 0.38 20.89
N GLN A 124 9.21 -0.39 20.19
CA GLN A 124 8.69 -1.68 20.66
C GLN A 124 9.27 -2.83 19.85
N HIS A 125 9.48 -2.64 18.55
CA HIS A 125 10.01 -3.68 17.68
C HIS A 125 10.67 -3.12 16.43
N VAL A 126 11.64 -3.86 15.89
CA VAL A 126 12.32 -3.52 14.65
C VAL A 126 12.28 -4.73 13.72
N TYR A 127 11.74 -4.52 12.52
CA TYR A 127 11.69 -5.52 11.46
C TYR A 127 12.83 -5.27 10.47
N SER A 128 13.81 -6.16 10.43
CA SER A 128 14.86 -6.11 9.41
C SER A 128 14.23 -6.27 8.02
N GLN A 129 14.58 -5.39 7.08
CA GLN A 129 13.99 -5.32 5.74
C GLN A 129 12.46 -5.17 5.72
N GLY A 130 11.86 -4.69 6.82
CA GLY A 130 10.42 -4.44 6.89
C GLY A 130 9.99 -3.29 5.97
N GLU A 131 8.84 -3.45 5.34
CA GLU A 131 8.19 -2.45 4.50
C GLU A 131 6.68 -2.64 4.46
N ARG A 132 5.97 -1.66 3.89
CA ARG A 132 4.51 -1.68 3.68
C ARG A 132 3.72 -2.05 4.95
N PRO A 133 3.92 -1.35 6.08
CA PRO A 133 3.11 -1.59 7.26
C PRO A 133 1.64 -1.28 6.99
N VAL A 134 0.74 -2.12 7.52
CA VAL A 134 -0.70 -1.90 7.50
C VAL A 134 -1.26 -2.20 8.89
N PHE A 135 -1.94 -1.22 9.49
CA PHE A 135 -2.66 -1.39 10.74
C PHE A 135 -4.09 -1.83 10.47
N SER A 136 -4.65 -2.65 11.36
CA SER A 136 -6.09 -2.88 11.40
C SER A 136 -6.85 -1.61 11.81
N ASN A 137 -8.15 -1.55 11.51
CA ASN A 137 -8.99 -0.38 11.83
C ASN A 137 -9.12 -0.17 13.34
N ASP A 138 -9.11 -1.26 14.12
CA ASP A 138 -9.14 -1.21 15.58
C ASP A 138 -7.76 -0.97 16.23
N SER A 139 -6.71 -0.80 15.42
CA SER A 139 -5.34 -0.55 15.90
C SER A 139 -4.73 -1.65 16.78
N LYS A 140 -5.29 -2.88 16.75
CA LYS A 140 -4.77 -4.02 17.52
C LYS A 140 -3.82 -4.92 16.75
N TRP A 141 -3.81 -4.82 15.42
CA TRP A 141 -2.99 -5.66 14.55
C TRP A 141 -2.15 -4.82 13.61
N LEU A 142 -0.95 -5.34 13.30
CA LEU A 142 -0.04 -4.80 12.32
C LEU A 142 0.43 -5.93 11.41
N SER A 143 0.28 -5.76 10.09
CA SER A 143 0.99 -6.59 9.10
C SER A 143 2.18 -5.83 8.53
N VAL A 144 3.33 -6.48 8.46
CA VAL A 144 4.56 -5.93 7.86
C VAL A 144 5.04 -6.88 6.77
N THR A 145 5.29 -6.36 5.58
CA THR A 145 5.93 -7.13 4.50
C THR A 145 7.44 -7.12 4.71
N ILE A 146 8.08 -8.28 4.61
CA ILE A 146 9.53 -8.41 4.75
C ILE A 146 10.13 -8.50 3.35
N GLY A 147 10.91 -7.48 3.00
CA GLY A 147 11.66 -7.41 1.75
C GLY A 147 12.90 -8.32 1.78
N LYS A 148 13.48 -8.55 0.59
CA LYS A 148 14.73 -9.33 0.46
C LYS A 148 15.95 -8.45 0.70
N SER A 149 16.90 -8.96 1.49
CA SER A 149 18.16 -8.27 1.75
C SER A 149 19.05 -8.18 0.49
N PRO A 150 20.03 -7.25 0.45
CA PRO A 150 21.01 -7.20 -0.64
C PRO A 150 21.76 -8.52 -0.86
N GLU A 151 22.11 -9.21 0.21
CA GLU A 151 22.81 -10.51 0.18
C GLU A 151 21.91 -11.60 -0.40
N GLU A 152 20.64 -11.65 0.00
CA GLU A 152 19.66 -12.59 -0.55
C GLU A 152 19.39 -12.32 -2.04
N LYS A 153 19.30 -11.05 -2.43
CA LYS A 153 19.17 -10.63 -3.83
C LYS A 153 20.38 -11.06 -4.65
N LYS A 154 21.60 -10.91 -4.09
CA LYS A 154 22.84 -11.35 -4.76
C LYS A 154 22.88 -12.87 -4.93
N LYS A 155 22.60 -13.63 -3.87
CA LYS A 155 22.51 -15.10 -3.92
C LYS A 155 21.43 -15.59 -4.89
N ALA A 156 20.29 -14.91 -4.95
CA ALA A 156 19.22 -15.25 -5.90
C ALA A 156 19.65 -15.03 -7.36
N LYS A 157 20.39 -13.94 -7.64
CA LYS A 157 20.96 -13.68 -8.97
C LYS A 157 22.01 -14.73 -9.36
N GLU A 158 22.89 -15.09 -8.43
CA GLU A 158 23.95 -16.08 -8.66
C GLU A 158 23.39 -17.50 -8.88
N SER A 159 22.35 -17.88 -8.15
CA SER A 159 21.72 -19.19 -8.27
C SER A 159 20.79 -19.37 -9.48
N LYS A 160 20.59 -18.32 -10.30
CA LYS A 160 19.63 -18.27 -11.43
C LYS A 160 18.22 -18.80 -11.08
N LYS A 161 17.88 -18.84 -9.79
CA LYS A 161 16.60 -19.39 -9.33
C LYS A 161 15.50 -18.40 -9.67
N PRO A 162 14.35 -18.84 -10.24
CA PRO A 162 13.24 -17.93 -10.51
C PRO A 162 12.85 -17.19 -9.23
N ALA A 163 12.58 -15.89 -9.37
CA ALA A 163 12.20 -15.06 -8.23
C ALA A 163 10.98 -15.69 -7.54
N GLY A 164 11.11 -16.02 -6.25
CA GLY A 164 9.98 -16.48 -5.46
C GLY A 164 8.82 -15.49 -5.59
N LEU A 165 7.65 -16.00 -5.99
CA LEU A 165 6.52 -15.19 -6.43
C LEU A 165 5.79 -14.47 -5.30
N GLY A 166 5.93 -14.95 -4.06
CA GLY A 166 5.36 -14.32 -2.88
C GLY A 166 6.42 -13.72 -1.96
N THR A 167 5.94 -12.88 -1.05
CA THR A 167 6.72 -12.21 0.00
C THR A 167 6.51 -12.89 1.35
N THR A 168 7.34 -12.56 2.33
CA THR A 168 7.10 -12.94 3.72
C THR A 168 6.32 -11.81 4.39
N ILE A 169 5.26 -12.12 5.13
CA ILE A 169 4.51 -11.15 5.94
C ILE A 169 4.56 -11.55 7.40
N HIS A 170 4.89 -10.60 8.26
CA HIS A 170 4.78 -10.72 9.72
C HIS A 170 3.47 -10.08 10.15
N LEU A 171 2.57 -10.88 10.72
CA LEU A 171 1.33 -10.43 11.35
C LEU A 171 1.56 -10.35 12.87
N ARG A 172 1.51 -9.16 13.44
CA ARG A 172 1.78 -8.89 14.85
C ARG A 172 0.53 -8.41 15.58
N SER A 173 0.25 -9.02 16.72
CA SER A 173 -0.66 -8.50 17.73
C SER A 173 0.04 -7.38 18.51
N LEU A 174 -0.60 -6.22 18.60
CA LEU A 174 -0.05 -5.03 19.27
C LEU A 174 -0.36 -5.01 20.77
N SER A 175 -1.29 -5.85 21.24
CA SER A 175 -1.62 -5.97 22.66
C SER A 175 -0.58 -6.77 23.42
N ASP A 176 -0.14 -7.91 22.88
CA ASP A 176 0.81 -8.84 23.53
C ASP A 176 2.16 -8.95 22.80
N GLY A 177 2.28 -8.35 21.61
CA GLY A 177 3.51 -8.36 20.82
C GLY A 177 3.80 -9.69 20.11
N LYS A 178 2.91 -10.66 20.16
CA LYS A 178 3.12 -11.93 19.44
C LYS A 178 3.08 -11.70 17.94
N THR A 179 3.98 -12.37 17.22
CA THR A 179 4.13 -12.22 15.77
C THR A 179 4.06 -13.60 15.11
N THR A 180 3.22 -13.71 14.08
CA THR A 180 3.11 -14.90 13.24
C THR A 180 3.65 -14.60 11.84
N GLU A 181 4.46 -15.50 11.32
CA GLU A 181 5.08 -15.36 10.00
C GLU A 181 4.31 -16.17 8.95
N PHE A 182 4.01 -15.54 7.82
CA PHE A 182 3.45 -16.16 6.63
C PHE A 182 4.42 -16.02 5.46
N LYS A 183 4.66 -17.12 4.74
CA LYS A 183 5.56 -17.16 3.57
C LYS A 183 4.75 -17.27 2.29
N ASN A 184 5.34 -16.81 1.18
CA ASN A 184 4.74 -16.82 -0.16
C ASN A 184 3.40 -16.06 -0.25
N VAL A 185 3.28 -14.95 0.49
CA VAL A 185 2.09 -14.11 0.50
C VAL A 185 2.16 -13.08 -0.62
N VAL A 186 1.06 -12.93 -1.36
CA VAL A 186 0.87 -11.89 -2.39
C VAL A 186 0.35 -10.63 -1.74
N THR A 187 -0.69 -10.77 -0.94
CA THR A 187 -1.37 -9.66 -0.29
C THR A 187 -2.01 -10.12 1.01
N LEU A 188 -2.12 -9.19 1.96
CA LEU A 188 -2.86 -9.36 3.20
C LEU A 188 -3.78 -8.14 3.37
N ALA A 189 -5.05 -8.39 3.68
CA ALA A 189 -6.02 -7.34 3.96
C ALA A 189 -6.86 -7.69 5.21
N PHE A 190 -6.97 -6.74 6.12
CA PHE A 190 -7.87 -6.85 7.28
C PHE A 190 -9.34 -6.63 6.88
N SER A 191 -10.25 -7.35 7.53
CA SER A 191 -11.68 -7.07 7.45
C SER A 191 -11.99 -5.69 8.03
N HIS A 192 -13.10 -5.08 7.63
CA HIS A 192 -13.44 -3.73 8.08
C HIS A 192 -13.63 -3.66 9.61
N ASN A 193 -14.20 -4.70 10.21
CA ASN A 193 -14.34 -4.85 11.67
C ASN A 193 -13.06 -5.33 12.39
N SER A 194 -11.95 -5.56 11.68
CA SER A 194 -10.65 -5.98 12.26
C SER A 194 -10.63 -7.32 13.01
N HIS A 195 -11.65 -8.16 12.87
CA HIS A 195 -11.67 -9.51 13.47
C HIS A 195 -11.00 -10.57 12.59
N PHE A 196 -10.83 -10.30 11.29
CA PHE A 196 -10.30 -11.26 10.33
C PHE A 196 -9.23 -10.64 9.42
N ALA A 197 -8.37 -11.49 8.87
CA ALA A 197 -7.42 -11.14 7.83
C ALA A 197 -7.51 -12.12 6.65
N ALA A 198 -7.64 -11.59 5.44
CA ALA A 198 -7.55 -12.35 4.20
C ALA A 198 -6.09 -12.32 3.73
N ILE A 199 -5.50 -13.49 3.51
CA ILE A 199 -4.09 -13.68 3.20
C ILE A 199 -4.03 -14.52 1.93
N GLU A 200 -3.68 -13.88 0.82
CA GLU A 200 -3.53 -14.57 -0.45
C GLU A 200 -2.12 -15.15 -0.56
N VAL A 201 -2.02 -16.46 -0.77
CA VAL A 201 -0.76 -17.19 -0.87
C VAL A 201 -0.61 -17.84 -2.24
N ILE A 202 0.64 -17.87 -2.72
CA ILE A 202 1.02 -18.58 -3.94
C ILE A 202 1.83 -19.83 -3.55
N GLY A 203 1.35 -20.99 -4.01
CA GLY A 203 2.02 -22.27 -3.88
C GLY A 203 3.22 -22.40 -4.83
N LYS A 204 3.96 -23.50 -4.68
CA LYS A 204 5.03 -23.84 -5.63
C LYS A 204 4.40 -24.23 -6.97
N SER A 205 5.01 -23.82 -8.07
CA SER A 205 4.67 -24.37 -9.39
C SER A 205 4.87 -25.88 -9.38
N ALA A 206 3.95 -26.62 -9.99
CA ALA A 206 4.12 -28.05 -10.20
C ALA A 206 5.38 -28.31 -11.04
N PRO A 207 6.14 -29.38 -10.76
CA PRO A 207 7.29 -29.74 -11.59
C PRO A 207 6.85 -29.90 -13.05
N PRO A 208 7.67 -29.45 -14.02
CA PRO A 208 7.32 -29.57 -15.43
C PRO A 208 7.16 -31.05 -15.80
N ARG A 209 6.01 -31.39 -16.41
CA ARG A 209 5.80 -32.70 -17.00
C ARG A 209 6.22 -32.66 -18.48
N PRO A 210 6.95 -33.68 -18.98
CA PRO A 210 7.33 -33.74 -20.39
C PRO A 210 6.10 -33.62 -21.30
N GLY A 211 6.17 -32.75 -22.31
CA GLY A 211 5.10 -32.55 -23.28
C GLY A 211 3.92 -31.67 -22.83
N THR A 212 3.92 -31.15 -21.61
CA THR A 212 2.89 -30.19 -21.14
C THR A 212 3.48 -28.80 -20.89
N PRO A 213 2.76 -27.72 -21.22
CA PRO A 213 3.13 -26.37 -20.78
C PRO A 213 3.29 -26.30 -19.25
N PRO A 214 4.19 -25.46 -18.72
CA PRO A 214 4.33 -25.25 -17.28
C PRO A 214 2.99 -24.85 -16.66
N ALA A 215 2.56 -25.56 -15.61
CA ALA A 215 1.35 -25.20 -14.89
C ALA A 215 1.56 -23.90 -14.10
N PRO A 216 0.59 -22.98 -14.09
CA PRO A 216 0.65 -21.82 -13.21
C PRO A 216 0.71 -22.27 -11.74
N PRO A 217 1.34 -21.48 -10.86
CA PRO A 217 1.41 -21.80 -9.45
C PRO A 217 0.00 -21.73 -8.82
N ALA A 218 -0.30 -22.69 -7.95
CA ALA A 218 -1.58 -22.73 -7.26
C ALA A 218 -1.77 -21.49 -6.37
N ARG A 219 -2.96 -20.89 -6.37
CA ARG A 219 -3.34 -19.79 -5.48
C ARG A 219 -4.30 -20.31 -4.43
N ALA A 220 -4.14 -19.82 -3.21
CA ALA A 220 -5.10 -20.05 -2.14
C ALA A 220 -5.33 -18.75 -1.36
N LEU A 221 -6.54 -18.61 -0.82
CA LEU A 221 -6.88 -17.54 0.10
C LEU A 221 -7.09 -18.14 1.48
N LEU A 222 -6.34 -17.66 2.46
CA LEU A 222 -6.55 -17.96 3.87
C LEU A 222 -7.37 -16.82 4.49
N VAL A 223 -8.41 -17.14 5.22
CA VAL A 223 -9.14 -16.20 6.08
C VAL A 223 -8.83 -16.56 7.53
N ARG A 224 -7.96 -15.79 8.16
CA ARG A 224 -7.55 -15.96 9.55
C ARG A 224 -8.51 -15.23 10.48
N ASN A 225 -9.06 -15.92 11.47
CA ASN A 225 -9.64 -15.31 12.66
C ASN A 225 -8.49 -14.80 13.55
N LEU A 226 -8.47 -13.50 13.81
CA LEU A 226 -7.36 -12.86 14.51
C LEU A 226 -7.37 -13.14 16.02
N GLU A 227 -8.53 -13.40 16.60
CA GLU A 227 -8.65 -13.72 18.02
C GLU A 227 -8.21 -15.16 18.32
N THR A 228 -8.69 -16.11 17.53
CA THR A 228 -8.43 -17.54 17.77
C THR A 228 -7.21 -18.08 17.03
N GLY A 229 -6.76 -17.39 15.98
CA GLY A 229 -5.69 -17.85 15.08
C GLY A 229 -6.13 -18.96 14.10
N LYS A 230 -7.41 -19.35 14.09
CA LYS A 230 -7.97 -20.36 13.16
C LYS A 230 -7.98 -19.82 11.74
N ASP A 231 -7.61 -20.67 10.78
CA ASP A 231 -7.56 -20.33 9.36
C ASP A 231 -8.59 -21.14 8.56
N THR A 232 -9.42 -20.45 7.77
CA THR A 232 -10.27 -21.08 6.75
C THR A 232 -9.61 -20.90 5.39
N THR A 233 -9.49 -21.96 4.59
CA THR A 233 -8.73 -21.94 3.33
C THR A 233 -9.65 -22.14 2.13
N PHE A 234 -9.47 -21.32 1.09
CA PHE A 234 -10.14 -21.44 -0.20
C PHE A 234 -9.11 -21.65 -1.30
N GLY A 235 -9.29 -22.67 -2.13
CA GLY A 235 -8.49 -22.90 -3.33
C GLY A 235 -9.01 -22.11 -4.53
N ASN A 236 -8.15 -21.86 -5.51
CA ASN A 236 -8.50 -21.27 -6.81
C ASN A 236 -9.26 -19.93 -6.74
N VAL A 237 -8.99 -19.15 -5.70
CA VAL A 237 -9.53 -17.79 -5.62
C VAL A 237 -8.76 -16.89 -6.57
N THR A 238 -9.47 -16.28 -7.53
CA THR A 238 -8.88 -15.36 -8.50
C THR A 238 -9.02 -13.90 -8.08
N LYS A 239 -10.08 -13.57 -7.34
CA LYS A 239 -10.35 -12.24 -6.78
C LYS A 239 -11.02 -12.36 -5.42
N PHE A 240 -10.77 -11.39 -4.55
CA PHE A 240 -11.50 -11.23 -3.30
C PHE A 240 -11.66 -9.76 -2.93
N ALA A 241 -12.69 -9.44 -2.15
CA ALA A 241 -12.88 -8.10 -1.60
C ALA A 241 -13.68 -8.14 -0.28
N TRP A 242 -13.11 -7.56 0.77
CA TRP A 242 -13.83 -7.29 2.02
C TRP A 242 -14.89 -6.21 1.80
N SER A 243 -16.06 -6.44 2.40
CA SER A 243 -17.08 -5.42 2.61
C SER A 243 -16.53 -4.21 3.35
N LYS A 244 -17.13 -3.04 3.08
CA LYS A 244 -16.79 -1.77 3.74
C LYS A 244 -17.52 -1.58 5.07
N LYS A 245 -18.14 -2.64 5.60
CA LYS A 245 -18.87 -2.75 6.85
C LYS A 245 -18.72 -4.19 7.33
N GLY A 246 -18.44 -4.45 8.60
CA GLY A 246 -18.36 -5.82 9.11
C GLY A 246 -17.23 -6.67 8.50
N SER A 247 -17.53 -7.94 8.21
CA SER A 247 -16.57 -8.95 7.75
C SER A 247 -17.09 -9.83 6.62
N LEU A 248 -18.11 -9.41 5.85
CA LEU A 248 -18.48 -10.17 4.66
C LEU A 248 -17.37 -10.08 3.60
N LEU A 249 -17.08 -11.21 2.95
CA LEU A 249 -16.02 -11.35 1.96
C LEU A 249 -16.58 -11.87 0.65
N ALA A 250 -16.48 -11.08 -0.41
CA ALA A 250 -16.78 -11.55 -1.76
C ALA A 250 -15.55 -12.27 -2.34
N LEU A 251 -15.76 -13.41 -2.98
CA LEU A 251 -14.74 -14.28 -3.56
C LEU A 251 -15.15 -14.65 -4.98
N VAL A 252 -14.20 -14.65 -5.92
CA VAL A 252 -14.37 -15.30 -7.23
C VAL A 252 -13.52 -16.56 -7.21
N VAL A 253 -14.18 -17.70 -7.34
CA VAL A 253 -13.53 -19.01 -7.40
C VAL A 253 -13.60 -19.54 -8.82
N ASP A 254 -12.44 -19.88 -9.36
CA ASP A 254 -12.31 -20.58 -10.65
C ASP A 254 -12.40 -22.09 -10.39
N SER A 255 -13.42 -22.74 -10.93
CA SER A 255 -13.51 -24.20 -10.94
C SER A 255 -13.05 -24.70 -12.31
N PRO A 256 -11.87 -25.36 -12.38
CA PRO A 256 -11.21 -25.64 -13.65
C PRO A 256 -12.14 -26.32 -14.66
N SER A 257 -12.32 -25.65 -15.80
CA SER A 257 -13.00 -26.19 -17.00
C SER A 257 -14.50 -26.46 -16.87
N ILE A 258 -15.18 -25.94 -15.84
CA ILE A 258 -16.63 -26.09 -15.68
C ILE A 258 -17.32 -24.73 -15.52
N SER A 259 -16.90 -23.93 -14.55
CA SER A 259 -17.50 -22.62 -14.28
C SER A 259 -16.70 -21.79 -13.28
N ASN A 260 -16.89 -20.49 -13.34
CA ASN A 260 -16.52 -19.55 -12.30
C ASN A 260 -17.72 -19.30 -11.38
N ALA A 261 -17.45 -19.11 -10.09
CA ALA A 261 -18.47 -18.78 -9.10
C ALA A 261 -18.13 -17.49 -8.37
N LEU A 262 -19.08 -16.54 -8.34
CA LEU A 262 -19.08 -15.43 -7.41
C LEU A 262 -19.72 -15.90 -6.11
N GLN A 263 -18.94 -15.93 -5.04
CA GLN A 263 -19.34 -16.42 -3.74
C GLN A 263 -19.21 -15.33 -2.67
N LEU A 264 -19.99 -15.50 -1.61
CA LEU A 264 -20.00 -14.68 -0.41
C LEU A 264 -19.65 -15.55 0.78
N PHE A 265 -18.60 -15.19 1.49
CA PHE A 265 -18.18 -15.86 2.71
C PHE A 265 -18.45 -14.96 3.93
N ASP A 266 -19.16 -15.50 4.92
CA ASP A 266 -19.24 -14.95 6.26
C ASP A 266 -18.29 -15.72 7.18
N PRO A 267 -17.16 -15.12 7.60
CA PRO A 267 -16.20 -15.78 8.47
C PRO A 267 -16.67 -15.88 9.93
N SER A 268 -17.68 -15.11 10.35
CA SER A 268 -18.22 -15.17 11.72
C SER A 268 -19.10 -16.41 11.91
N SER A 269 -19.91 -16.75 10.92
CA SER A 269 -20.76 -17.95 10.92
C SER A 269 -20.16 -19.13 10.13
N GLU A 270 -18.97 -18.94 9.57
CA GLU A 270 -18.29 -19.89 8.66
C GLU A 270 -19.18 -20.37 7.49
N THR A 271 -20.07 -19.50 7.03
CA THR A 271 -21.04 -19.83 5.97
C THR A 271 -20.55 -19.33 4.62
N LEU A 272 -20.50 -20.23 3.63
CA LEU A 272 -20.20 -19.91 2.24
C LEU A 272 -21.47 -20.00 1.40
N ARG A 273 -21.75 -18.97 0.61
CA ARG A 273 -22.93 -18.85 -0.24
C ARG A 273 -22.52 -18.54 -1.67
N THR A 274 -23.21 -19.10 -2.64
CA THR A 274 -22.99 -18.78 -4.05
C THR A 274 -23.98 -17.71 -4.47
N LEU A 275 -23.48 -16.58 -4.99
CA LEU A 275 -24.28 -15.47 -5.50
C LEU A 275 -24.59 -15.63 -6.98
N GLU A 276 -23.60 -16.07 -7.78
CA GLU A 276 -23.79 -16.35 -9.20
C GLU A 276 -22.77 -17.37 -9.70
N VAL A 277 -23.15 -18.10 -10.76
CA VAL A 277 -22.29 -19.10 -11.43
C VAL A 277 -22.45 -18.95 -12.93
N SER A 278 -21.31 -18.90 -13.63
CA SER A 278 -21.26 -18.81 -15.09
C SER A 278 -19.94 -19.38 -15.60
N ASP A 279 -19.86 -19.69 -16.88
CA ASP A 279 -18.62 -20.03 -17.58
C ASP A 279 -17.74 -18.80 -17.92
N GLN A 280 -18.20 -17.59 -17.60
CA GLN A 280 -17.52 -16.32 -17.86
C GLN A 280 -16.76 -15.80 -16.63
N ASP A 281 -15.79 -14.92 -16.87
CA ASP A 281 -15.01 -14.28 -15.81
C ASP A 281 -15.77 -13.16 -15.09
N TYR A 282 -15.52 -13.04 -13.79
CA TYR A 282 -16.05 -11.97 -12.96
C TYR A 282 -14.98 -10.92 -12.67
N ALA A 283 -15.35 -9.65 -12.69
CA ALA A 283 -14.47 -8.53 -12.40
C ALA A 283 -15.17 -7.44 -11.58
N GLY A 284 -14.37 -6.59 -10.92
CA GLY A 284 -14.88 -5.41 -10.23
C GLY A 284 -15.72 -5.71 -8.99
N LEU A 285 -15.19 -6.45 -8.02
CA LEU A 285 -15.85 -6.66 -6.73
C LEU A 285 -15.88 -5.36 -5.90
N LEU A 286 -16.97 -4.60 -6.01
CA LEU A 286 -17.09 -3.27 -5.43
C LEU A 286 -18.20 -3.23 -4.38
N TRP A 287 -17.80 -2.99 -3.14
CA TRP A 287 -18.71 -2.83 -2.01
C TRP A 287 -19.13 -1.37 -1.84
N ARG A 288 -20.42 -1.13 -1.73
CA ARG A 288 -20.96 0.20 -1.41
C ARG A 288 -20.61 0.54 0.04
N LYS A 289 -20.19 1.80 0.27
CA LYS A 289 -19.78 2.29 1.60
C LYS A 289 -20.90 2.10 2.63
N ASN A 290 -20.52 1.69 3.84
CA ASN A 290 -21.41 1.54 5.00
C ASN A 290 -22.63 0.61 4.75
N SER A 291 -22.53 -0.32 3.82
CA SER A 291 -23.59 -1.26 3.46
C SER A 291 -23.03 -2.62 3.11
N PHE A 292 -23.92 -3.61 3.02
CA PHE A 292 -23.60 -4.93 2.48
C PHE A 292 -24.16 -5.11 1.06
N ASP A 293 -24.13 -4.01 0.28
CA ASP A 293 -24.44 -4.06 -1.15
C ASP A 293 -23.13 -4.27 -1.94
N LEU A 294 -23.14 -5.25 -2.84
CA LEU A 294 -22.03 -5.61 -3.72
C LEU A 294 -22.43 -5.35 -5.18
N ALA A 295 -21.57 -4.66 -5.91
CA ALA A 295 -21.59 -4.61 -7.36
C ALA A 295 -20.45 -5.47 -7.92
N SER A 296 -20.71 -6.11 -9.06
CA SER A 296 -19.73 -6.87 -9.82
C SER A 296 -20.07 -6.77 -11.31
N THR A 297 -19.14 -7.23 -12.14
CA THR A 297 -19.34 -7.37 -13.58
C THR A 297 -19.01 -8.80 -13.97
N ARG A 298 -19.76 -9.34 -14.93
CA ARG A 298 -19.47 -10.61 -15.56
C ARG A 298 -19.19 -10.36 -17.03
N GLN A 299 -18.08 -10.90 -17.53
CA GLN A 299 -17.77 -10.82 -18.95
C GLN A 299 -18.87 -11.47 -19.79
N MET A 300 -19.06 -10.95 -21.00
CA MET A 300 -19.89 -11.59 -22.00
C MET A 300 -19.33 -11.28 -23.38
N LYS A 301 -19.52 -12.22 -24.31
CA LYS A 301 -19.19 -11.99 -25.72
C LYS A 301 -20.13 -10.95 -26.29
N PHE A 302 -19.59 -10.01 -27.05
CA PHE A 302 -20.36 -8.99 -27.74
C PHE A 302 -19.80 -8.82 -29.14
N GLY A 303 -20.63 -8.96 -30.19
CA GLY A 303 -20.18 -8.88 -31.58
C GLY A 303 -19.34 -10.08 -32.06
N ASP A 304 -18.81 -9.95 -33.28
CA ASP A 304 -18.22 -11.06 -34.04
C ASP A 304 -16.68 -11.21 -33.86
N LYS A 305 -16.00 -10.24 -33.23
CA LYS A 305 -14.53 -10.16 -33.18
C LYS A 305 -13.96 -10.10 -31.76
N GLU A 306 -14.00 -11.19 -30.99
CA GLU A 306 -13.42 -11.28 -29.63
C GLU A 306 -13.73 -10.09 -28.68
N ASP A 307 -14.74 -9.27 -29.00
CA ASP A 307 -15.08 -8.09 -28.24
C ASP A 307 -15.77 -8.55 -26.96
N ILE A 308 -15.21 -8.11 -25.83
CA ILE A 308 -15.70 -8.46 -24.51
C ILE A 308 -16.49 -7.26 -24.00
N SER A 309 -17.78 -7.49 -23.77
CA SER A 309 -18.59 -6.57 -22.98
C SER A 309 -18.89 -7.16 -21.61
N HIS A 310 -19.66 -6.45 -20.80
CA HIS A 310 -19.93 -6.84 -19.42
C HIS A 310 -21.42 -6.75 -19.11
N THR A 311 -21.93 -7.78 -18.43
CA THR A 311 -23.17 -7.73 -17.67
C THR A 311 -22.89 -7.11 -16.31
N LEU A 312 -23.69 -6.13 -15.87
CA LEU A 312 -23.60 -5.57 -14.52
C LEU A 312 -24.42 -6.43 -13.55
N LEU A 313 -23.82 -6.76 -12.41
CA LEU A 313 -24.46 -7.52 -11.33
C LEU A 313 -24.50 -6.63 -10.09
N ALA A 314 -25.66 -6.55 -9.45
CA ALA A 314 -25.82 -5.90 -8.16
C ALA A 314 -26.55 -6.84 -7.20
N PHE A 315 -26.04 -6.94 -5.98
CA PHE A 315 -26.60 -7.70 -4.88
C PHE A 315 -26.77 -6.77 -3.70
N ARG A 316 -27.97 -6.69 -3.14
CA ARG A 316 -28.28 -5.78 -2.03
C ARG A 316 -28.68 -6.54 -0.78
N ASN A 317 -28.42 -5.95 0.39
CA ASN A 317 -28.80 -6.52 1.68
C ASN A 317 -28.21 -7.94 1.91
N LEU A 318 -26.93 -8.14 1.58
CA LEU A 318 -26.28 -9.46 1.70
C LEU A 318 -26.10 -9.95 3.15
N ASP A 319 -26.41 -9.12 4.14
CA ASP A 319 -26.45 -9.47 5.56
C ASP A 319 -27.81 -10.04 6.01
N ASP A 320 -28.83 -10.00 5.16
CA ASP A 320 -30.14 -10.57 5.47
C ASP A 320 -30.06 -12.10 5.55
N SER A 321 -30.44 -12.66 6.71
CA SER A 321 -30.47 -14.11 6.93
C SER A 321 -31.58 -14.80 6.16
N ASP A 322 -32.69 -14.10 5.91
CA ASP A 322 -33.87 -14.64 5.22
C ASP A 322 -33.68 -14.63 3.70
N LYS A 323 -32.80 -13.74 3.22
CA LYS A 323 -32.40 -13.62 1.81
C LYS A 323 -30.89 -13.82 1.67
N PRO A 324 -30.40 -15.07 1.70
CA PRO A 324 -28.98 -15.34 1.82
C PRO A 324 -28.13 -14.86 0.64
N THR A 325 -28.74 -14.65 -0.53
CA THR A 325 -28.11 -14.10 -1.75
C THR A 325 -28.44 -12.61 -1.98
N GLY A 326 -29.19 -11.99 -1.07
CA GLY A 326 -29.70 -10.63 -1.20
C GLY A 326 -30.71 -10.43 -2.33
N ASP A 327 -31.07 -9.17 -2.58
CA ASP A 327 -31.85 -8.78 -3.75
C ASP A 327 -30.92 -8.61 -4.95
N GLN A 328 -31.08 -9.48 -5.94
CA GLN A 328 -30.22 -9.51 -7.14
C GLN A 328 -30.81 -8.67 -8.27
N THR A 329 -29.97 -7.88 -8.92
CA THR A 329 -30.28 -7.17 -10.17
C THR A 329 -29.19 -7.45 -11.19
N ILE A 330 -29.59 -7.85 -12.39
CA ILE A 330 -28.70 -8.13 -13.52
C ILE A 330 -29.08 -7.17 -14.64
N TYR A 331 -28.11 -6.37 -15.10
CA TYR A 331 -28.28 -5.51 -16.25
C TYR A 331 -27.40 -5.97 -17.40
N ASP A 332 -28.06 -6.41 -18.46
CA ASP A 332 -27.46 -6.83 -19.72
C ASP A 332 -27.90 -5.84 -20.81
N HIS A 333 -26.95 -5.01 -21.26
CA HIS A 333 -27.26 -3.95 -22.21
C HIS A 333 -27.69 -4.49 -23.58
N SER A 334 -27.31 -5.73 -23.94
CA SER A 334 -27.72 -6.34 -25.22
C SER A 334 -29.22 -6.62 -25.30
N LYS A 335 -29.90 -6.65 -24.15
CA LYS A 335 -31.35 -6.84 -24.04
C LYS A 335 -32.11 -5.52 -23.98
N ASN A 336 -31.40 -4.39 -23.92
CA ASN A 336 -32.01 -3.07 -23.81
C ASN A 336 -32.07 -2.40 -25.19
N LEU A 337 -33.27 -2.39 -25.79
CA LEU A 337 -33.53 -1.77 -27.09
C LEU A 337 -33.30 -0.25 -27.11
N SER A 338 -33.24 0.40 -25.95
CA SER A 338 -32.94 1.84 -25.83
C SER A 338 -31.45 2.13 -25.64
N PHE A 339 -30.61 1.09 -25.57
CA PHE A 339 -29.17 1.28 -25.47
C PHE A 339 -28.61 1.62 -26.86
N PRO A 340 -27.71 2.62 -26.98
CA PRO A 340 -27.15 3.01 -28.27
C PRO A 340 -26.50 1.82 -28.98
N LEU A 341 -26.85 1.64 -30.25
CA LEU A 341 -26.19 0.72 -31.17
C LEU A 341 -25.01 1.48 -31.77
N ASP A 342 -23.88 1.47 -31.09
CA ASP A 342 -22.61 1.90 -31.68
C ASP A 342 -21.93 0.72 -32.40
#